data_AF-A0A8B5WN65-F1
#
_entry.id   AF-A0A8B5WN65-F1
#
_cell.length_a   1.000
_cell.length_b   1.000
_cell.length_c   1.000
_cell.angle_alpha   90.00
_cell.angle_beta   90.00
_cell.angle_gamma   90.00
#
_symmetry.space_group_name_H-M   'P 1'
#
loop_
_entity.id
_entity.type
_entity.pdbx_description
1 polymer ?
#
loop_
_entity_poly.entity_id
_entity_poly.type
_entity_poly.pdbx_seq_one_letter_code
_entity_poly.pdbx_strand_id
1 'polypeptide(L)'
;MVTSFLNSREVCKGALESLYLQRWHVEVDLRHIKTTLGMETLSCKTPEMCEKEAWIYMLAYNLIRLLMAQAAMQAGVLPRQLSFKHTLQVWVAWSQRQFISDASEDTTGLFGLIAQIRVGNRPGRVEPRHVKRRPQPFPRLQTTREKARENIKMHGRPRRAAA
;
A
#
# COMPACT_ATOMS: atom_id res chain seq x y z
N MET A 1 -20.38 18.01 -11.24
CA MET A 1 -20.53 16.58 -10.92
C MET A 1 -21.79 16.09 -11.60
N VAL A 2 -21.71 14.99 -12.35
CA VAL A 2 -22.87 14.37 -13.03
C VAL A 2 -23.21 13.10 -12.26
N THR A 3 -24.49 12.83 -12.01
CA THR A 3 -24.95 11.65 -11.27
C THR A 3 -26.12 10.98 -12.00
N SER A 4 -26.35 9.69 -11.73
CA SER A 4 -27.49 8.94 -12.24
C SER A 4 -28.72 9.02 -11.32
N PHE A 5 -28.67 9.80 -10.24
CA PHE A 5 -29.82 9.97 -9.35
C PHE A 5 -30.90 10.80 -10.05
N LEU A 6 -32.10 10.25 -10.15
CA LEU A 6 -33.20 10.84 -10.91
C LEU A 6 -34.01 11.88 -10.10
N ASN A 7 -34.06 11.72 -8.78
CA ASN A 7 -34.87 12.57 -7.91
C ASN A 7 -33.99 13.46 -7.01
N SER A 8 -34.08 14.77 -7.22
CA SER A 8 -33.32 15.78 -6.46
C SER A 8 -33.84 15.98 -5.03
N ARG A 9 -35.06 15.52 -4.71
CA ARG A 9 -35.65 15.62 -3.37
C ARG A 9 -35.23 14.48 -2.44
N GLU A 10 -34.81 13.34 -3.01
CA GLU A 10 -34.37 12.17 -2.25
C GLU A 10 -32.91 12.27 -1.80
N VAL A 11 -32.09 13.02 -2.53
CA VAL A 11 -30.66 13.10 -2.26
C VAL A 11 -30.23 14.53 -1.99
N CYS A 12 -29.78 14.77 -0.76
CA CYS A 12 -29.20 16.06 -0.38
C CYS A 12 -27.87 16.30 -1.12
N LYS A 13 -27.67 17.53 -1.60
CA LYS A 13 -26.42 17.98 -2.24
C LYS A 13 -25.18 17.69 -1.38
N GLY A 14 -25.25 17.94 -0.07
CA GLY A 14 -24.13 17.70 0.84
C GLY A 14 -23.77 16.20 0.98
N ALA A 15 -24.75 15.31 0.85
CA ALA A 15 -24.51 13.87 0.84
C ALA A 15 -23.79 13.43 -0.43
N LEU A 16 -24.16 13.99 -1.60
CA LEU A 16 -23.46 13.76 -2.87
C LEU A 16 -22.01 14.24 -2.83
N GLU A 17 -21.77 15.43 -2.29
CA GLU A 17 -20.42 15.96 -2.12
C GLU A 17 -19.58 15.06 -1.20
N SER A 18 -20.15 14.65 -0.06
CA SER A 18 -19.50 13.73 0.89
C SER A 18 -19.16 12.38 0.25
N LEU A 19 -20.09 11.82 -0.55
CA LEU A 19 -19.86 10.58 -1.29
C LEU A 19 -18.77 10.74 -2.36
N TYR A 20 -18.76 11.86 -3.07
CA TYR A 20 -17.74 12.14 -4.08
C TYR A 20 -16.35 12.29 -3.46
N LEU A 21 -16.24 12.88 -2.26
CA LEU A 21 -14.97 12.96 -1.52
C LEU A 21 -14.41 11.57 -1.17
N GLN A 22 -15.27 10.58 -0.90
CA GLN A 22 -14.85 9.20 -0.65
C GLN A 22 -14.18 8.53 -1.85
N ARG A 23 -14.31 9.07 -3.07
CA ARG A 23 -13.58 8.59 -4.26
C ARG A 23 -12.07 8.56 -4.03
N TRP A 24 -11.54 9.45 -3.20
CA TRP A 24 -10.11 9.50 -2.86
C TRP A 24 -9.61 8.23 -2.16
N HIS A 25 -10.50 7.42 -1.57
CA HIS A 25 -10.14 6.13 -1.00
C HIS A 25 -9.46 5.21 -2.02
N VAL A 26 -9.84 5.27 -3.30
CA VAL A 26 -9.19 4.48 -4.36
C VAL A 26 -7.70 4.80 -4.46
N GLU A 27 -7.28 6.05 -4.26
CA GLU A 27 -5.86 6.40 -4.33
C GLU A 27 -5.04 5.84 -3.17
N VAL A 28 -5.65 5.80 -1.98
CA VAL A 28 -5.06 5.16 -0.80
C VAL A 28 -4.98 3.65 -1.01
N ASP A 29 -6.02 3.07 -1.58
CA ASP A 29 -6.12 1.65 -1.91
C ASP A 29 -5.02 1.25 -2.92
N LEU A 30 -4.83 2.04 -4.00
CA LEU A 30 -3.74 1.86 -4.97
C LEU A 30 -2.35 2.04 -4.33
N ARG A 31 -2.19 2.98 -3.40
CA ARG A 31 -0.93 3.15 -2.64
C ARG A 31 -0.64 1.92 -1.78
N HIS A 32 -1.65 1.30 -1.17
CA HIS A 32 -1.43 0.08 -0.40
C HIS A 32 -0.90 -1.05 -1.27
N ILE A 33 -1.48 -1.25 -2.46
CA ILE A 33 -1.02 -2.28 -3.40
C ILE A 33 0.41 -1.99 -3.87
N LYS A 34 0.69 -0.76 -4.32
CA LYS A 34 2.01 -0.40 -4.86
C LYS A 34 3.09 -0.39 -3.79
N THR A 35 2.88 0.36 -2.71
CA THR A 35 3.94 0.68 -1.75
C THR A 35 3.87 -0.16 -0.48
N THR A 36 2.67 -0.44 0.05
CA THR A 36 2.56 -1.18 1.33
C THR A 36 2.79 -2.68 1.14
N LEU A 37 2.28 -3.25 0.06
CA LEU A 37 2.55 -4.65 -0.32
C LEU A 37 3.89 -4.80 -1.07
N GLY A 38 4.41 -3.73 -1.67
CA GLY A 38 5.72 -3.75 -2.34
C GLY A 38 5.69 -4.04 -3.85
N MET A 39 4.54 -3.91 -4.52
CA MET A 39 4.39 -4.11 -5.97
C MET A 39 5.15 -3.08 -6.84
N GLU A 40 5.82 -2.08 -6.26
CA GLU A 40 6.64 -1.09 -6.99
C GLU A 40 7.75 -1.72 -7.84
N THR A 41 8.18 -2.94 -7.54
CA THR A 41 9.17 -3.68 -8.34
C THR A 41 8.76 -5.14 -8.42
N LEU A 42 8.43 -5.59 -9.63
CA LEU A 42 8.13 -6.99 -9.91
C LEU A 42 9.44 -7.78 -10.00
N SER A 43 9.43 -8.98 -9.44
CA SER A 43 10.56 -9.91 -9.40
C SER A 43 10.67 -10.74 -10.69
N CYS A 44 9.55 -10.97 -11.35
CA CYS A 44 9.49 -11.74 -12.59
C CYS A 44 10.12 -11.00 -13.77
N LYS A 45 10.66 -11.75 -14.74
CA LYS A 45 11.37 -11.20 -15.91
C LYS A 45 10.59 -11.32 -17.22
N THR A 46 9.59 -12.21 -17.29
CA THR A 46 8.76 -12.41 -18.49
C THR A 46 7.39 -11.74 -18.31
N PRO A 47 6.79 -11.19 -19.37
CA PRO A 47 5.53 -10.45 -19.26
C PRO A 47 4.39 -11.31 -18.68
N GLU A 48 4.30 -12.58 -19.04
CA GLU A 48 3.27 -13.50 -18.55
C GLU A 48 3.40 -13.76 -17.05
N MET A 49 4.65 -13.82 -16.54
CA MET A 49 4.90 -14.01 -15.11
C MET A 49 4.69 -12.72 -14.32
N CYS A 50 5.02 -11.57 -14.90
CA CYS A 50 4.72 -10.26 -14.32
C CYS A 50 3.20 -10.06 -14.12
N GLU A 51 2.38 -10.51 -15.06
CA GLU A 51 0.92 -10.45 -14.92
C GLU A 51 0.45 -11.31 -13.74
N LYS A 52 0.95 -12.55 -13.62
CA LYS A 52 0.63 -13.43 -12.49
C LYS A 52 1.07 -12.81 -11.16
N GLU A 53 2.27 -12.23 -11.12
CA GLU A 53 2.77 -11.55 -9.93
C GLU A 53 1.84 -10.39 -9.52
N ALA A 54 1.37 -9.59 -10.47
CA ALA A 54 0.39 -8.52 -10.22
C ALA A 54 -0.94 -9.08 -9.67
N TRP A 55 -1.44 -10.20 -10.20
CA TRP A 55 -2.62 -10.86 -9.68
C TRP A 55 -2.45 -11.37 -8.24
N ILE A 56 -1.27 -11.86 -7.88
CA ILE A 56 -0.97 -12.25 -6.49
C ILE A 56 -1.02 -11.05 -5.55
N TYR A 57 -0.50 -9.89 -5.95
CA TYR A 57 -0.63 -8.66 -5.16
C TYR A 57 -2.09 -8.23 -4.98
N MET A 58 -2.92 -8.35 -6.02
CA MET A 58 -4.36 -8.07 -5.94
C MET A 58 -5.07 -9.05 -4.98
N LEU A 59 -4.73 -10.33 -5.05
CA LEU A 59 -5.24 -11.35 -4.14
C LEU A 59 -4.86 -11.05 -2.68
N ALA A 60 -3.57 -10.75 -2.44
CA ALA A 60 -3.08 -10.39 -1.11
C ALA A 60 -3.78 -9.14 -0.56
N TYR A 61 -3.98 -8.12 -1.38
CA TYR A 61 -4.75 -6.92 -1.01
C TYR A 61 -6.17 -7.27 -0.57
N ASN A 62 -6.89 -8.07 -1.36
CA ASN A 62 -8.25 -8.47 -1.06
C ASN A 62 -8.34 -9.33 0.21
N LEU A 63 -7.37 -10.22 0.44
CA LEU A 63 -7.28 -11.01 1.67
C LEU A 63 -7.16 -10.10 2.90
N ILE A 64 -6.24 -9.13 2.88
CA ILE A 64 -6.08 -8.17 3.99
C ILE A 64 -7.38 -7.37 4.18
N ARG A 65 -8.08 -6.97 3.10
CA ARG A 65 -9.36 -6.26 3.21
C ARG A 65 -10.46 -7.11 3.83
N LEU A 66 -10.51 -8.40 3.55
CA LEU A 66 -11.45 -9.32 4.17
C LEU A 66 -11.16 -9.49 5.67
N LEU A 67 -9.89 -9.63 6.06
CA LEU A 67 -9.49 -9.68 7.47
C LEU A 67 -9.89 -8.41 8.21
N MET A 68 -9.65 -7.24 7.60
CA MET A 68 -10.10 -5.96 8.15
C MET A 68 -11.63 -5.91 8.30
N ALA A 69 -12.39 -6.41 7.33
CA ALA A 69 -13.84 -6.41 7.39
C ALA A 69 -14.37 -7.29 8.54
N GLN A 70 -13.80 -8.48 8.73
CA GLN A 70 -14.15 -9.37 9.83
C GLN A 70 -13.80 -8.77 11.19
N ALA A 71 -12.57 -8.24 11.33
CA ALA A 71 -12.15 -7.57 12.56
C ALA A 71 -13.01 -6.34 12.88
N ALA A 72 -13.38 -5.56 11.87
CA ALA A 72 -14.22 -4.39 12.02
C ALA A 72 -15.64 -4.75 12.45
N MET A 73 -16.21 -5.82 11.88
CA MET A 73 -17.51 -6.36 12.27
C MET A 73 -17.52 -6.78 13.74
N GLN A 74 -16.48 -7.49 14.20
CA GLN A 74 -16.36 -7.89 15.60
C GLN A 74 -16.17 -6.70 16.56
N ALA A 75 -15.42 -5.67 16.13
CA ALA A 75 -15.15 -4.48 16.93
C ALA A 75 -16.21 -3.38 16.82
N GLY A 76 -17.28 -3.58 16.04
CA GLY A 76 -18.35 -2.59 15.84
C GLY A 76 -17.88 -1.29 15.15
N VAL A 77 -16.91 -1.38 14.25
CA VAL A 77 -16.35 -0.23 13.52
C VAL A 77 -16.45 -0.39 12.01
N LEU A 78 -16.20 0.68 11.27
CA LEU A 78 -16.10 0.61 9.83
C LEU A 78 -14.75 -0.01 9.41
N PRO A 79 -14.70 -0.90 8.41
CA PRO A 79 -13.44 -1.50 7.95
C PRO A 79 -12.38 -0.47 7.56
N ARG A 80 -12.80 0.67 6.99
CA ARG A 80 -11.89 1.76 6.60
C ARG A 80 -11.29 2.54 7.77
N GLN A 81 -11.80 2.35 8.99
CA GLN A 81 -11.21 2.91 10.20
C GLN A 81 -10.03 2.08 10.71
N LEU A 82 -9.83 0.84 10.23
CA LEU A 82 -8.69 0.01 10.61
C LEU A 82 -7.47 0.30 9.73
N SER A 83 -6.28 0.16 10.30
CA SER A 83 -5.03 0.38 9.56
C SER A 83 -4.67 -0.83 8.70
N PHE A 84 -4.60 -0.63 7.37
CA PHE A 84 -4.18 -1.69 6.43
C PHE A 84 -2.76 -2.20 6.73
N LYS A 85 -1.82 -1.27 6.99
CA LYS A 85 -0.42 -1.62 7.30
C LYS A 85 -0.32 -2.45 8.58
N HIS A 86 -1.07 -2.07 9.63
CA HIS A 86 -1.11 -2.83 10.88
C HIS A 86 -1.66 -4.23 10.64
N THR A 87 -2.78 -4.34 9.92
CA THR A 87 -3.40 -5.63 9.60
C THR A 87 -2.44 -6.55 8.87
N LEU A 88 -1.70 -6.02 7.89
CA LEU A 88 -0.65 -6.77 7.18
C LEU A 88 0.45 -7.26 8.13
N GLN A 89 0.94 -6.41 9.04
CA GLN A 89 1.99 -6.79 10.00
C GLN A 89 1.50 -7.88 10.95
N VAL A 90 0.27 -7.76 11.46
CA VAL A 90 -0.35 -8.77 12.33
C VAL A 90 -0.53 -10.08 11.58
N TRP A 91 -1.03 -10.04 10.34
CA TRP A 91 -1.19 -11.23 9.51
C TRP A 91 0.14 -11.96 9.26
N VAL A 92 1.20 -11.23 8.91
CA VAL A 92 2.53 -11.82 8.69
C VAL A 92 3.06 -12.47 9.97
N ALA A 93 2.96 -11.79 11.12
CA ALA A 93 3.41 -12.35 12.39
C ALA A 93 2.58 -13.56 12.83
N TRP A 94 1.25 -13.51 12.64
CA TRP A 94 0.34 -14.59 13.00
C TRP A 94 0.54 -15.83 12.12
N SER A 95 0.62 -15.65 10.81
CA SER A 95 0.88 -16.76 9.86
C SER A 95 2.21 -17.45 10.14
N GLN A 96 3.29 -16.70 10.38
CA GLN A 96 4.58 -17.27 10.76
C GLN A 96 4.50 -18.14 12.01
N ARG A 97 3.73 -17.72 13.02
CA ARG A 97 3.52 -18.49 14.25
C ARG A 97 2.74 -19.78 13.98
N GLN A 98 1.66 -19.71 13.21
CA GLN A 98 0.84 -20.88 12.85
C GLN A 98 1.63 -21.92 12.05
N PHE A 99 2.51 -21.49 11.13
CA PHE A 99 3.37 -22.43 10.40
C PHE A 99 4.41 -23.15 11.28
N ILE A 100 4.73 -22.62 12.46
CA ILE A 100 5.73 -23.19 13.37
C ILE A 100 5.08 -24.04 14.48
N SER A 101 3.79 -23.84 14.76
CA SER A 101 3.09 -24.53 15.86
C SER A 101 1.78 -25.17 15.41
N ASP A 102 1.52 -26.42 15.79
CA ASP A 102 0.21 -27.09 15.70
C ASP A 102 -0.84 -26.53 16.68
N ALA A 103 -0.73 -25.26 17.05
CA ALA A 103 -1.66 -24.60 17.96
C ALA A 103 -3.01 -24.40 17.26
N SER A 104 -4.11 -24.47 18.01
CA SER A 104 -5.44 -24.21 17.47
C SER A 104 -5.53 -22.78 16.93
N GLU A 105 -6.22 -22.60 15.80
CA GLU A 105 -6.41 -21.29 15.17
C GLU A 105 -7.26 -20.36 16.06
N ASP A 106 -6.61 -19.46 16.81
CA ASP A 106 -7.28 -18.38 17.53
C ASP A 106 -7.57 -17.19 16.60
N THR A 107 -8.63 -17.34 15.82
CA THR A 107 -9.12 -16.29 14.91
C THR A 107 -9.72 -15.10 15.66
N THR A 108 -10.30 -15.33 16.84
CA THR A 108 -10.88 -14.26 17.67
C THR A 108 -9.79 -13.35 18.21
N GLY A 109 -8.70 -13.92 18.74
CA GLY A 109 -7.51 -13.18 19.16
C GLY A 109 -6.88 -12.41 18.00
N LEU A 110 -6.78 -13.01 16.81
CA LEU A 110 -6.28 -12.33 15.60
C LEU A 110 -7.10 -11.08 15.27
N PHE A 111 -8.42 -11.19 15.21
CA PHE A 111 -9.29 -10.06 14.91
C PHE A 111 -9.27 -8.99 16.00
N GLY A 112 -9.16 -9.40 17.26
CA GLY A 112 -8.91 -8.49 18.38
C GLY A 112 -7.64 -7.67 18.21
N LEU A 113 -6.52 -8.32 17.84
CA LEU A 113 -5.24 -7.65 17.57
C LEU A 113 -5.32 -6.67 16.39
N ILE A 114 -6.01 -7.06 15.31
CA ILE A 114 -6.21 -6.19 14.15
C ILE A 114 -6.99 -4.93 14.53
N ALA A 115 -8.03 -5.06 15.37
CA ALA A 115 -8.90 -3.96 15.76
C ALA A 115 -8.24 -2.91 16.68
N GLN A 116 -7.07 -3.20 17.26
CA GLN A 116 -6.37 -2.31 18.20
C GLN A 116 -5.93 -0.99 17.55
N ILE A 117 -5.51 -1.01 16.28
CA ILE A 117 -4.98 0.18 15.62
C ILE A 117 -5.96 0.72 14.58
N ARG A 118 -6.51 1.88 14.92
CA ARG A 118 -7.38 2.67 14.04
C ARG A 118 -6.61 3.76 13.32
N VAL A 119 -7.01 4.05 12.09
CA VAL A 119 -6.52 5.20 11.32
C VAL A 119 -7.03 6.47 11.99
N GLY A 120 -6.13 7.38 12.33
CA GLY A 120 -6.49 8.65 12.97
C GLY A 120 -7.32 9.55 12.05
N ASN A 121 -8.36 10.18 12.59
CA ASN A 121 -9.17 11.16 11.86
C ASN A 121 -8.40 12.48 11.72
N ARG A 122 -8.09 12.88 10.49
CA ARG A 122 -7.34 14.11 10.17
C ARG A 122 -8.00 14.86 9.01
N PRO A 123 -9.17 15.48 9.25
CA PRO A 123 -9.90 16.18 8.20
C PRO A 123 -9.09 17.38 7.70
N GLY A 124 -9.21 17.69 6.40
CA GLY A 124 -8.57 18.88 5.81
C GLY A 124 -7.04 18.81 5.69
N ARG A 125 -6.43 17.62 5.74
CA ARG A 125 -4.98 17.48 5.55
C ARG A 125 -4.57 17.93 4.14
N VAL A 126 -3.82 19.01 4.07
CA VAL A 126 -3.13 19.47 2.86
C VAL A 126 -1.65 19.20 3.03
N GLU A 127 -1.14 18.15 2.39
CA GLU A 127 0.30 17.92 2.31
C GLU A 127 0.83 18.54 1.01
N PRO A 128 1.85 19.41 1.06
CA PRO A 128 2.44 19.98 -0.15
C PRO A 128 2.93 18.84 -1.07
N ARG A 129 2.54 18.87 -2.35
CA ARG A 129 2.97 17.87 -3.38
C ARG A 129 4.41 18.12 -3.82
N HIS A 130 5.33 18.10 -2.87
CA HIS A 130 6.76 18.27 -3.10
C HIS A 130 7.47 16.97 -2.78
N VAL A 131 8.36 16.56 -3.69
CA VAL A 131 9.22 15.40 -3.48
C VAL A 131 10.38 15.84 -2.59
N LYS A 132 10.46 15.35 -1.35
CA LYS A 132 11.61 15.61 -0.46
C LYS A 132 12.91 14.94 -0.91
N ARG A 133 12.86 13.99 -1.86
CA ARG A 133 14.05 13.37 -2.44
C ARG A 133 14.76 14.39 -3.35
N ARG A 134 15.85 14.97 -2.86
CA ARG A 134 16.83 15.69 -3.68
C ARG A 134 17.33 14.75 -4.80
N PRO A 135 17.41 15.19 -6.07
CA PRO A 135 18.31 14.56 -7.02
C PRO A 135 19.69 14.48 -6.35
N GLN A 136 20.21 13.27 -6.15
CA GLN A 136 21.58 13.12 -5.69
C GLN A 136 22.47 13.68 -6.81
N PRO A 137 23.53 14.46 -6.51
CA PRO A 137 24.44 15.03 -7.52
C PRO A 137 25.28 13.96 -8.24
N PHE A 138 24.94 12.69 -8.06
CA PHE A 138 25.63 11.55 -8.62
C PHE A 138 24.70 10.83 -9.61
N PRO A 139 25.22 10.47 -10.79
CA PRO A 139 24.48 9.68 -11.74
C PRO A 139 24.10 8.33 -11.11
N ARG A 140 22.97 7.77 -11.55
CA ARG A 140 22.54 6.44 -11.12
C ARG A 140 23.56 5.40 -11.58
N LEU A 141 23.88 4.43 -10.72
CA LEU A 141 24.73 3.30 -11.07
C LEU A 141 23.95 2.35 -12.00
N GLN A 142 24.28 2.36 -13.29
CA GLN A 142 23.58 1.56 -14.34
C GLN A 142 24.20 0.17 -14.57
N THR A 143 25.29 -0.16 -13.87
CA THR A 143 26.02 -1.42 -14.03
C THR A 143 26.26 -2.08 -12.68
N THR A 144 26.73 -3.32 -12.66
CA THR A 144 27.17 -3.96 -11.40
C THR A 144 28.33 -3.19 -10.77
N ARG A 145 28.44 -3.26 -9.43
CA ARG A 145 29.51 -2.57 -8.68
C ARG A 145 30.91 -3.03 -9.09
N GLU A 146 31.06 -4.30 -9.46
CA GLU A 146 32.32 -4.88 -9.94
C GLU A 146 32.78 -4.21 -11.23
N LYS A 147 31.94 -4.21 -12.27
CA LYS A 147 32.25 -3.54 -13.56
C LYS A 147 32.52 -2.05 -13.38
N ALA A 148 31.77 -1.36 -12.52
CA ALA A 148 32.00 0.05 -12.25
C ALA A 148 33.35 0.30 -11.56
N ARG A 149 33.79 -0.60 -10.66
CA ARG A 149 35.10 -0.52 -9.99
C ARG A 149 36.24 -0.78 -10.98
N GLU A 150 36.12 -1.78 -11.85
CA GLU A 150 37.10 -2.04 -12.92
C GLU A 150 37.23 -0.85 -13.87
N ASN A 151 36.10 -0.28 -14.30
CA ASN A 151 36.09 0.88 -15.18
C ASN A 151 36.80 2.09 -14.54
N ILE A 152 36.59 2.35 -13.24
CA ILE A 152 37.31 3.40 -12.50
C ILE A 152 38.82 3.09 -12.39
N LYS A 153 39.20 1.82 -12.23
CA LYS A 153 40.63 1.42 -12.23
C LYS A 153 41.29 1.65 -13.59
N MET A 154 40.58 1.36 -14.68
CA MET A 154 41.10 1.44 -16.04
C MET A 154 41.10 2.86 -16.62
N HIS A 155 40.04 3.64 -16.37
CA HIS A 155 39.80 4.93 -17.02
C HIS A 155 39.80 6.12 -16.05
N GLY A 156 40.01 5.88 -14.75
CA GLY A 156 39.94 6.90 -13.73
C GLY A 156 38.50 7.29 -13.35
N ARG A 157 38.35 8.17 -12.35
CA ARG A 157 37.02 8.66 -11.94
C ARG A 157 36.50 9.67 -12.98
N PRO A 158 35.20 9.59 -13.37
CA PRO A 158 34.62 10.58 -14.26
C PRO A 158 34.68 11.97 -13.61
N ARG A 159 34.97 13.00 -14.42
CA ARG A 159 34.92 14.39 -13.96
C ARG A 159 33.48 14.73 -13.56
N ARG A 160 33.34 15.48 -12.46
CA ARG A 160 32.05 15.95 -11.94
C ARG A 160 31.37 16.75 -13.07
N ALA A 161 30.19 16.34 -13.51
CA ALA A 161 29.40 17.14 -14.44
C ALA A 161 29.14 18.50 -13.79
N ALA A 162 29.46 19.59 -14.49
CA ALA A 162 29.06 20.93 -14.07
C ALA A 162 27.53 20.98 -14.00
N ALA A 163 27.02 21.67 -12.98
CA ALA A 163 25.60 21.72 -12.61
C ALA A 163 24.70 22.26 -13.72
#